data_AF-A0A1V5IVD8-F1
#
_entry.id   AF-A0A1V5IVD8-F1
#
_cell.length_a   1.000
_cell.length_b   1.000
_cell.length_c   1.000
_cell.angle_alpha   90.00
_cell.angle_beta   90.00
_cell.angle_gamma   90.00
#
_symmetry.space_group_name_H-M   'P 1'
#
loop_
_entity.id
_entity.type
_entity.pdbx_description
1 polymer ?
#
loop_
_entity_poly.entity_id
_entity_poly.type
_entity_poly.pdbx_seq_one_letter_code
_entity_poly.pdbx_strand_id
1 'polypeptide(L)'
;MERRKTKWKNERPLMATLFALLVIMAGSESIAQEKVSDELKEFKITIERTDRGFKLQSDKGSAWPELSFNLAKNKSQAIDEYGMTQLEEVSTNKDPKLADYLFIITKTKDGITLTGIEGTAWKELSFSLRKNSRQAIDQFGMTE
;
A
#
# COMPACT_ATOMS: atom_id res chain seq x y z
N MET A 1 37.90 31.73 -60.37
CA MET A 1 38.18 33.17 -60.39
C MET A 1 36.87 33.91 -60.18
N GLU A 2 36.92 34.89 -59.30
CA GLU A 2 35.87 35.77 -58.75
C GLU A 2 34.80 36.29 -59.74
N ARG A 3 33.54 36.42 -59.29
CA ARG A 3 32.76 37.70 -59.21
C ARG A 3 31.30 37.50 -58.81
N ARG A 4 30.89 38.21 -57.75
CA ARG A 4 29.50 38.50 -57.36
C ARG A 4 28.83 39.48 -58.33
N LYS A 5 27.49 39.57 -58.21
CA LYS A 5 26.55 40.72 -58.33
C LYS A 5 25.39 40.37 -59.29
N THR A 6 24.10 40.67 -59.07
CA THR A 6 23.39 41.56 -58.13
C THR A 6 21.86 41.41 -58.26
N LYS A 7 21.17 41.81 -57.18
CA LYS A 7 19.88 42.55 -57.10
C LYS A 7 18.53 41.81 -57.20
N TRP A 8 17.87 41.87 -56.04
CA TRP A 8 16.46 41.66 -55.70
C TRP A 8 15.42 42.37 -56.57
N LYS A 9 14.22 41.79 -56.60
CA LYS A 9 12.97 42.54 -56.39
C LYS A 9 12.14 41.88 -55.29
N ASN A 10 11.90 42.66 -54.24
CA ASN A 10 10.95 42.39 -53.17
C ASN A 10 9.57 42.84 -53.63
N GLU A 11 8.58 41.98 -53.47
CA GLU A 11 7.17 42.37 -53.44
C GLU A 11 6.62 41.76 -52.14
N ARG A 12 6.41 42.60 -51.12
CA ARG A 12 5.60 42.28 -49.94
C ARG A 12 4.49 43.33 -49.87
N PRO A 13 3.24 42.91 -49.70
CA PRO A 13 2.57 43.23 -48.43
C PRO A 13 1.75 42.03 -47.93
N LEU A 14 1.92 41.59 -46.68
CA LEU A 14 1.09 41.98 -45.52
C LEU A 14 -0.41 41.75 -45.73
N MET A 15 -0.89 40.56 -45.36
CA MET A 15 -2.24 40.31 -44.81
C MET A 15 -2.06 39.23 -43.73
N ALA A 16 -1.92 39.63 -42.46
CA ALA A 16 -3.02 39.73 -41.51
C ALA A 16 -3.54 38.35 -41.05
N THR A 17 -2.93 37.91 -39.95
CA THR A 17 -3.36 36.99 -38.89
C THR A 17 -4.84 36.58 -38.90
N LEU A 18 -5.15 35.27 -38.94
CA LEU A 18 -6.44 34.76 -38.43
C LEU A 18 -6.37 33.27 -38.02
N PHE A 19 -6.49 33.06 -36.70
CA PHE A 19 -7.00 31.89 -35.97
C PHE A 19 -6.12 30.63 -35.86
N ALA A 20 -5.23 30.69 -34.87
CA ALA A 20 -4.90 29.53 -34.05
C ALA A 20 -6.16 29.10 -33.28
N LEU A 21 -6.80 28.02 -33.72
CA LEU A 21 -7.81 27.27 -32.96
C LEU A 21 -8.05 25.95 -33.69
N LEU A 22 -7.23 24.94 -33.40
CA LEU A 22 -7.72 23.58 -33.46
C LEU A 22 -7.51 22.96 -32.08
N VAL A 23 -8.65 22.85 -31.41
CA VAL A 23 -8.85 22.49 -30.03
C VAL A 23 -8.26 21.10 -29.78
N ILE A 24 -7.48 21.01 -28.70
CA ILE A 24 -7.01 19.77 -28.10
C ILE A 24 -8.25 19.00 -27.66
N MET A 25 -8.68 18.02 -28.47
CA MET A 25 -9.55 16.93 -28.00
C MET A 25 -8.68 15.73 -27.71
N ALA A 26 -7.86 15.83 -26.67
CA ALA A 26 -7.48 14.66 -25.90
C ALA A 26 -8.72 14.32 -25.07
N GLY A 27 -9.57 13.43 -25.60
CA GLY A 27 -10.62 12.81 -24.81
C GLY A 27 -9.95 12.12 -23.63
N SER A 28 -10.04 12.71 -22.45
CA SER A 28 -9.81 11.96 -21.22
C SER A 28 -11.00 11.01 -21.11
N GLU A 29 -10.81 9.75 -21.50
CA GLU A 29 -11.63 8.67 -20.98
C GLU A 29 -11.34 8.61 -19.47
N SER A 30 -12.06 9.42 -18.71
CA SER A 30 -12.15 9.23 -17.28
C SER A 30 -12.94 7.94 -17.09
N ILE A 31 -12.25 6.81 -16.98
CA ILE A 31 -12.83 5.63 -16.37
C ILE A 31 -13.11 6.06 -14.93
N ALA A 32 -14.36 6.43 -14.67
CA ALA A 32 -14.88 6.58 -13.32
C ALA A 32 -14.71 5.21 -12.67
N GLN A 33 -13.64 5.06 -11.91
CA GLN A 33 -13.38 3.85 -11.14
C GLN A 33 -14.57 3.68 -10.19
N GLU A 34 -15.27 2.57 -10.35
CA GLU A 34 -16.42 2.19 -9.55
C GLU A 34 -16.05 2.36 -8.07
N LYS A 35 -16.75 3.28 -7.38
CA LYS A 35 -16.53 3.59 -5.98
C LYS A 35 -17.09 2.46 -5.11
N VAL A 36 -16.42 1.33 -5.13
CA VAL A 36 -16.30 0.45 -3.97
C VAL A 36 -14.81 0.39 -3.63
N SER A 37 -14.22 1.58 -3.47
CA SER A 37 -13.14 1.71 -2.49
C SER A 37 -13.85 1.59 -1.15
N ASP A 38 -14.08 0.36 -0.68
CA ASP A 38 -14.16 0.15 0.76
C ASP A 38 -12.83 0.69 1.29
N GLU A 39 -12.86 1.91 1.84
CA GLU A 39 -11.70 2.49 2.48
C GLU A 39 -11.22 1.45 3.49
N LEU A 40 -9.96 1.02 3.33
CA LEU A 40 -9.36 0.05 4.25
C LEU A 40 -9.61 0.53 5.67
N LYS A 41 -10.32 -0.29 6.45
CA LYS A 41 -10.64 0.07 7.81
C LYS A 41 -9.35 0.13 8.62
N GLU A 42 -9.26 1.14 9.46
CA GLU A 42 -8.03 1.46 10.16
C GLU A 42 -7.74 0.49 11.30
N PHE A 43 -6.52 -0.05 11.34
CA PHE A 43 -5.98 -0.77 12.48
C PHE A 43 -4.59 -0.27 12.84
N LYS A 44 -4.16 -0.51 14.08
CA LYS A 44 -2.77 -0.30 14.50
C LYS A 44 -2.33 -1.42 15.42
N ILE A 45 -1.30 -2.16 15.00
CA ILE A 45 -0.76 -3.29 15.74
C ILE A 45 0.74 -3.09 15.94
N THR A 46 1.20 -3.20 17.18
CA THR A 46 2.62 -3.20 17.53
C THR A 46 3.12 -4.61 17.77
N ILE A 47 4.14 -5.03 17.02
CA ILE A 47 4.78 -6.34 17.13
C ILE A 47 6.08 -6.20 17.91
N GLU A 48 6.21 -6.94 19.01
CA GLU A 48 7.42 -7.02 19.84
C GLU A 48 8.04 -8.42 19.76
N ARG A 49 9.38 -8.48 19.63
CA ARG A 49 10.13 -9.72 19.84
C ARG A 49 10.58 -9.84 21.30
N THR A 50 9.95 -10.75 22.03
CA THR A 50 10.27 -11.04 23.43
C THR A 50 11.18 -12.26 23.58
N ASP A 51 11.61 -12.55 24.81
CA ASP A 51 12.33 -13.78 25.18
C ASP A 51 11.52 -15.05 24.93
N ARG A 52 10.18 -14.96 24.96
CA ARG A 52 9.26 -16.10 24.89
C ARG A 52 8.59 -16.27 23.52
N GLY A 53 8.82 -15.34 22.59
CA GLY A 53 8.17 -15.35 21.28
C GLY A 53 7.78 -13.94 20.82
N PHE A 54 6.66 -13.83 20.12
CA PHE A 54 6.07 -12.57 19.70
C PHE A 54 5.00 -12.13 20.69
N LYS A 55 4.94 -10.82 20.91
CA LYS A 55 3.83 -10.15 21.57
C LYS A 55 3.27 -9.10 20.61
N LEU A 56 1.99 -9.16 20.36
CA LEU A 56 1.27 -8.19 19.55
C LEU A 56 0.35 -7.39 20.46
N GLN A 57 0.35 -6.07 20.30
CA GLN A 57 -0.56 -5.16 20.99
C GLN A 57 -1.41 -4.45 19.95
N SER A 58 -2.73 -4.49 20.10
CA SER A 58 -3.63 -3.76 19.21
C SER A 58 -4.08 -2.48 19.89
N ASP A 59 -3.75 -1.36 19.28
CA ASP A 59 -4.23 -0.05 19.72
C ASP A 59 -5.60 0.27 19.11
N LYS A 60 -5.91 -0.33 17.94
CA LYS A 60 -7.13 -0.10 17.18
C LYS A 60 -7.40 -1.22 16.18
N GLY A 61 -8.68 -1.47 15.91
CA GLY A 61 -9.13 -2.32 14.80
C GLY A 61 -9.34 -3.80 15.15
N SER A 62 -9.00 -4.22 16.37
CA SER A 62 -9.11 -5.61 16.83
C SER A 62 -10.05 -5.74 18.03
N ALA A 63 -10.66 -6.91 18.20
CA ALA A 63 -11.43 -7.30 19.39
C ALA A 63 -10.52 -7.71 20.58
N TRP A 64 -9.22 -7.84 20.33
CA TRP A 64 -8.22 -8.23 21.31
C TRP A 64 -7.25 -7.07 21.58
N PRO A 65 -6.86 -6.81 22.84
CA PRO A 65 -5.86 -5.80 23.15
C PRO A 65 -4.42 -6.34 23.04
N GLU A 66 -4.24 -7.64 23.23
CA GLU A 66 -2.93 -8.29 23.20
C GLU A 66 -3.04 -9.76 22.74
N LEU A 67 -2.04 -10.21 21.97
CA LEU A 67 -1.77 -11.61 21.68
C LEU A 67 -0.31 -11.93 22.01
N SER A 68 -0.05 -13.15 22.48
CA SER A 68 1.30 -13.64 22.73
C SER A 68 1.43 -15.09 22.29
N PHE A 69 2.44 -15.37 21.46
CA PHE A 69 2.66 -16.72 20.92
C PHE A 69 4.12 -16.91 20.53
N ASN A 70 4.54 -18.17 20.34
CA ASN A 70 5.88 -18.50 19.87
C ASN A 70 5.80 -19.25 18.54
N LEU A 71 6.72 -18.93 17.64
CA LEU A 71 6.89 -19.62 16.37
C LEU A 71 8.28 -20.26 16.32
N ALA A 72 8.30 -21.54 15.91
CA ALA A 72 9.53 -22.17 15.45
C ALA A 72 10.00 -21.51 14.14
N LYS A 73 11.27 -21.74 13.78
CA LYS A 73 11.83 -21.21 12.52
C LYS A 73 11.04 -21.72 11.32
N ASN A 74 10.76 -20.82 10.37
CA ASN A 74 9.97 -21.05 9.15
C ASN A 74 8.54 -21.54 9.42
N LYS A 75 7.99 -21.21 10.59
CA LYS A 75 6.58 -21.41 10.91
C LYS A 75 5.84 -20.09 10.90
N SER A 76 4.53 -20.21 10.72
CA SER A 76 3.64 -19.09 10.46
C SER A 76 2.41 -19.16 11.36
N GLN A 77 1.79 -18.00 11.61
CA GLN A 77 0.52 -17.86 12.31
C GLN A 77 -0.35 -16.87 11.54
N ALA A 78 -1.59 -17.22 11.23
CA ALA A 78 -2.58 -16.28 10.70
C ALA A 78 -3.23 -15.48 11.83
N ILE A 79 -3.48 -14.21 11.60
CA ILE A 79 -4.02 -13.27 12.58
C ILE A 79 -5.07 -12.39 11.89
N ASP A 80 -6.22 -12.29 12.53
CA ASP A 80 -7.34 -11.43 12.10
C ASP A 80 -7.77 -10.47 13.23
N GLU A 81 -8.85 -9.74 13.00
CA GLU A 81 -9.43 -8.81 13.97
C GLU A 81 -9.92 -9.50 15.25
N TYR A 82 -10.14 -10.82 15.25
CA TYR A 82 -10.63 -11.59 16.39
C TYR A 82 -9.51 -12.32 17.15
N GLY A 83 -8.36 -12.57 16.51
CA GLY A 83 -7.19 -13.10 17.20
C GLY A 83 -6.28 -13.92 16.30
N MET A 84 -5.67 -14.95 16.89
CA MET A 84 -4.99 -15.99 16.12
C MET A 84 -6.02 -16.91 15.47
N THR A 85 -5.87 -17.16 14.17
CA THR A 85 -6.81 -17.96 13.37
C THR A 85 -6.08 -18.96 12.46
N GLN A 86 -6.84 -19.76 11.72
CA GLN A 86 -6.39 -20.59 10.62
C GLN A 86 -6.97 -20.02 9.31
N LEU A 87 -6.29 -20.19 8.18
CA LEU A 87 -6.74 -19.61 6.91
C LEU A 87 -8.11 -20.14 6.47
N GLU A 88 -8.43 -21.38 6.83
CA GLU A 88 -9.70 -22.04 6.52
C GLU A 88 -10.83 -21.71 7.52
N GLU A 89 -10.51 -21.03 8.63
CA GLU A 89 -11.43 -20.75 9.75
C GLU A 89 -11.75 -19.25 9.89
N VAL A 90 -11.42 -18.44 8.90
CA VAL A 90 -11.68 -16.99 8.90
C VAL A 90 -13.19 -16.73 8.99
N SER A 91 -13.60 -15.91 9.94
CA SER A 91 -15.02 -15.59 10.15
C SER A 91 -15.60 -14.93 8.89
N THR A 92 -16.71 -15.47 8.38
CA THR A 92 -17.46 -14.84 7.28
C THR A 92 -18.41 -13.75 7.78
N ASN A 93 -18.68 -13.70 9.09
CA ASN A 93 -19.50 -12.68 9.72
C ASN A 93 -18.60 -11.63 10.37
N LYS A 94 -18.51 -10.47 9.71
CA LYS A 94 -17.59 -9.39 10.07
C LYS A 94 -18.30 -8.33 10.91
N ASP A 95 -17.74 -7.98 12.05
CA ASP A 95 -18.24 -6.85 12.85
C ASP A 95 -17.86 -5.53 12.15
N PRO A 96 -18.84 -4.69 11.78
CA PRO A 96 -18.56 -3.42 11.11
C PRO A 96 -17.68 -2.47 11.93
N LYS A 97 -17.57 -2.65 13.24
CA LYS A 97 -16.73 -1.82 14.13
C LYS A 97 -15.25 -2.22 14.15
N LEU A 98 -14.91 -3.40 13.63
CA LEU A 98 -13.54 -3.90 13.55
C LEU A 98 -12.96 -3.68 12.15
N ALA A 99 -11.63 -3.75 12.07
CA ALA A 99 -10.89 -3.37 10.88
C ALA A 99 -10.86 -4.43 9.77
N ASP A 100 -11.47 -5.60 9.98
CA ASP A 100 -11.67 -6.64 8.96
C ASP A 100 -10.40 -6.93 8.15
N TYR A 101 -9.37 -7.45 8.83
CA TYR A 101 -8.06 -7.71 8.24
C TYR A 101 -7.67 -9.16 8.43
N LEU A 102 -6.80 -9.63 7.55
CA LEU A 102 -6.17 -10.94 7.70
C LEU A 102 -4.73 -10.85 7.20
N PHE A 103 -3.78 -11.21 8.06
CA PHE A 103 -2.38 -11.35 7.66
C PHE A 103 -1.73 -12.56 8.32
N ILE A 104 -0.63 -13.02 7.73
CA ILE A 104 0.16 -14.13 8.21
C ILE A 104 1.50 -13.60 8.69
N ILE A 105 1.88 -13.88 9.93
CA ILE A 105 3.23 -13.64 10.44
C ILE A 105 4.07 -14.90 10.31
N THR A 106 5.22 -14.79 9.66
CA THR A 106 6.18 -15.89 9.48
C THR A 106 7.52 -15.52 10.10
N LYS A 107 8.06 -16.42 10.93
CA LYS A 107 9.42 -16.29 11.47
C LYS A 107 10.43 -16.88 10.49
N THR A 108 11.17 -16.02 9.79
CA THR A 108 12.17 -16.46 8.79
C THR A 108 13.56 -16.62 9.43
N LYS A 109 14.58 -16.98 8.63
CA LYS A 109 15.96 -16.97 9.13
C LYS A 109 16.46 -15.53 9.39
N ASP A 110 16.00 -14.57 8.58
CA ASP A 110 16.52 -13.21 8.53
C ASP A 110 15.67 -12.22 9.36
N GLY A 111 14.46 -12.63 9.78
CA GLY A 111 13.59 -11.80 10.61
C GLY A 111 12.15 -12.28 10.63
N ILE A 112 11.25 -11.35 10.32
CA ILE A 112 9.81 -11.50 10.31
C ILE A 112 9.31 -11.09 8.93
N THR A 113 8.44 -11.91 8.35
CA THR A 113 7.70 -11.56 7.14
C THR A 113 6.22 -11.58 7.47
N LEU A 114 5.51 -10.52 7.10
CA LEU A 114 4.07 -10.42 7.17
C LEU A 114 3.52 -10.53 5.76
N THR A 115 2.56 -11.44 5.54
CA THR A 115 1.87 -11.56 4.27
C THR A 115 0.43 -11.10 4.44
N GLY A 116 0.04 -10.05 3.73
CA GLY A 116 -1.31 -9.51 3.75
C GLY A 116 -2.25 -10.34 2.87
N ILE A 117 -3.41 -10.71 3.41
CA ILE A 117 -4.43 -11.49 2.70
C ILE A 117 -5.69 -10.63 2.48
N GLU A 118 -6.17 -9.95 3.54
CA GLU A 118 -7.35 -9.07 3.52
C GLU A 118 -7.08 -7.81 4.35
N GLY A 119 -7.81 -6.72 4.08
CA GLY A 119 -7.77 -5.49 4.88
C GLY A 119 -6.42 -4.76 4.90
N THR A 120 -5.52 -5.06 3.97
CA THR A 120 -4.16 -4.48 3.89
C THR A 120 -3.84 -3.99 2.48
N ALA A 121 -3.19 -2.84 2.36
CA ALA A 121 -2.72 -2.29 1.09
C ALA A 121 -1.43 -2.98 0.60
N TRP A 122 -0.75 -3.69 1.49
CA TRP A 122 0.52 -4.37 1.24
C TRP A 122 0.30 -5.87 1.10
N LYS A 123 1.02 -6.49 0.16
CA LYS A 123 1.07 -7.96 0.02
C LYS A 123 2.08 -8.57 0.97
N GLU A 124 3.20 -7.88 1.18
CA GLU A 124 4.26 -8.34 2.05
C GLU A 124 4.97 -7.18 2.74
N LEU A 125 5.29 -7.35 4.03
CA LEU A 125 6.26 -6.54 4.76
C LEU A 125 7.31 -7.47 5.34
N SER A 126 8.58 -7.10 5.23
CA SER A 126 9.69 -7.91 5.74
C SER A 126 10.64 -7.02 6.54
N PHE A 127 10.90 -7.39 7.79
CA PHE A 127 11.75 -6.63 8.69
C PHE A 127 12.38 -7.52 9.77
N SER A 128 13.42 -7.02 10.43
CA SER A 128 14.11 -7.74 11.52
C SER A 128 13.95 -6.98 12.83
N LEU A 129 13.52 -7.68 13.88
CA LEU A 129 13.50 -7.16 15.24
C LEU A 129 14.64 -7.74 16.07
N ARG A 130 15.40 -6.84 16.71
CA ARG A 130 16.29 -7.17 17.82
C ARG A 130 15.45 -7.64 19.03
N LYS A 131 16.12 -8.25 20.00
CA LYS A 131 15.47 -8.63 21.26
C LYS A 131 14.87 -7.39 21.94
N ASN A 132 13.61 -7.48 22.37
CA ASN A 132 12.82 -6.43 23.02
C ASN A 132 12.61 -5.15 22.17
N SER A 133 12.88 -5.21 20.86
CA SER A 133 12.50 -4.13 19.94
C SER A 133 11.11 -4.37 19.35
N ARG A 134 10.51 -3.29 18.86
CA ARG A 134 9.13 -3.24 18.37
C ARG A 134 9.06 -2.68 16.95
N GLN A 135 8.04 -3.09 16.21
CA GLN A 135 7.63 -2.49 14.94
C GLN A 135 6.11 -2.35 14.95
N ALA A 136 5.61 -1.13 14.71
CA ALA A 136 4.19 -0.90 14.49
C ALA A 136 3.84 -1.11 13.01
N ILE A 137 2.61 -1.56 12.76
CA ILE A 137 2.04 -1.72 11.44
C ILE A 137 0.61 -1.19 11.41
N ASP A 138 0.18 -0.77 10.24
CA ASP A 138 -1.20 -0.42 9.92
C ASP A 138 -1.62 -0.99 8.54
N GLN A 139 -2.80 -0.61 8.07
CA GLN A 139 -3.34 -1.04 6.78
C GLN A 139 -2.48 -0.60 5.59
N PHE A 140 -1.58 0.39 5.75
CA PHE A 140 -0.74 0.92 4.69
C PHE A 140 0.72 0.46 4.77
N GLY A 141 1.21 0.01 5.92
CA GLY A 141 2.53 -0.58 6.03
C GLY A 141 3.13 -0.56 7.43
N MET A 142 4.44 -0.41 7.49
CA MET A 142 5.18 -0.18 8.74
C MET A 142 5.02 1.28 9.20
N THR A 143 4.80 1.49 10.50
CA THR A 143 4.57 2.80 11.11
C THR A 143 5.47 3.01 12.34
N GLU A 144 5.42 4.22 12.91
CA GLU A 144 6.10 4.59 14.17
C GLU A 144 5.22 4.35 15.41
#